data_AF-A0A919MNH9-F1
#
_entry.id   AF-A0A919MNH9-F1
#
_cell.length_a   1.000
_cell.length_b   1.000
_cell.length_c   1.000
_cell.angle_alpha   90.00
_cell.angle_beta   90.00
_cell.angle_gamma   90.00
#
_symmetry.space_group_name_H-M   'P 1'
#
loop_
_entity.id
_entity.type
_entity.pdbx_description
1 polymer ?
#
loop_
_entity_poly.entity_id
_entity_poly.type
_entity_poly.pdbx_seq_one_letter_code
_entity_poly.pdbx_strand_id
1 'polypeptide(L)'
;MTVQAGTNPTPSVTAASGPSPLDAVPDMRATAKWIVAAAAAVGSLLVGAAPLTAVGKIATAADAALAFLGLALVLSGVGLVIWFAAEALVPPVTTLATLATPELAELRARMAGDTRAFFGPFGADADDLRAAATRHARAAAQLASLAAHERKADVKATLELSLADAHANHALAQQLQRRLLEFVHVWQIRESLRRARLVTVGAMVLIALGAVLFLLATAPPTGAARPAPSPSASVRS
;
A
#
# COMPACT_ATOMS: atom_id res chain seq x y z
N MET A 1 -17.68 -58.73 31.53
CA MET A 1 -16.83 -58.01 30.56
C MET A 1 -17.57 -56.77 30.11
N THR A 2 -17.25 -55.63 30.71
CA THR A 2 -17.87 -54.32 30.47
C THR A 2 -17.07 -53.60 29.39
N VAL A 3 -17.72 -53.28 28.27
CA VAL A 3 -17.11 -52.52 27.16
C VAL A 3 -17.16 -51.04 27.52
N GLN A 4 -15.99 -50.46 27.72
CA GLN A 4 -15.77 -49.05 28.04
C GLN A 4 -15.90 -48.23 26.74
N ALA A 5 -16.89 -47.34 26.68
CA ALA A 5 -17.06 -46.41 25.57
C ALA A 5 -15.92 -45.38 25.56
N GLY A 6 -15.01 -45.51 24.59
CA GLY A 6 -13.97 -44.53 24.32
C GLY A 6 -14.56 -43.27 23.69
N THR A 7 -14.56 -42.17 24.44
CA THR A 7 -14.82 -40.83 23.94
C THR A 7 -13.63 -40.38 23.09
N ASN A 8 -13.81 -40.34 21.77
CA ASN A 8 -12.83 -39.72 20.87
C ASN A 8 -12.76 -38.21 21.18
N PRO A 9 -11.56 -37.65 21.45
CA PRO A 9 -11.39 -36.21 21.54
C PRO A 9 -11.56 -35.61 20.14
N THR A 10 -12.57 -34.76 19.98
CA THR A 10 -12.71 -33.88 18.83
C THR A 10 -11.45 -33.00 18.74
N PRO A 11 -10.70 -32.98 17.63
CA PRO A 11 -9.65 -32.00 17.47
C PRO A 11 -10.32 -30.62 17.30
N SER A 12 -10.37 -29.85 18.39
CA SER A 12 -10.52 -28.41 18.30
C SER A 12 -9.31 -27.88 17.55
N VAL A 13 -9.45 -27.67 16.23
CA VAL A 13 -8.52 -26.87 15.45
C VAL A 13 -8.64 -25.45 16.01
N THR A 14 -7.88 -25.15 17.05
CA THR A 14 -7.57 -23.80 17.45
C THR A 14 -6.74 -23.24 16.30
N ALA A 15 -7.42 -22.68 15.30
CA ALA A 15 -6.78 -21.83 14.32
C ALA A 15 -6.03 -20.78 15.14
N ALA A 16 -4.70 -20.85 15.11
CA ALA A 16 -3.86 -19.84 15.71
C ALA A 16 -4.24 -18.52 15.04
N SER A 17 -5.03 -17.70 15.74
CA SER A 17 -5.35 -16.35 15.34
C SER A 17 -4.06 -15.54 15.45
N GLY A 18 -3.23 -15.64 14.41
CA GLY A 18 -2.16 -14.69 14.21
C GLY A 18 -2.74 -13.27 14.16
N PRO A 19 -1.92 -12.23 14.45
CA PRO A 19 -2.38 -10.84 14.32
C PRO A 19 -3.01 -10.65 12.96
N SER A 20 -4.24 -10.13 12.95
CA SER A 20 -4.96 -9.89 11.71
C SER A 20 -4.18 -8.84 10.93
N PRO A 21 -3.99 -8.98 9.61
CA PRO A 21 -3.42 -7.91 8.78
C PRO A 21 -4.17 -6.57 8.94
N LEU A 22 -5.43 -6.62 9.39
CA LEU A 22 -6.23 -5.43 9.70
C LEU A 22 -5.76 -4.67 10.94
N ASP A 23 -5.03 -5.33 11.85
CA ASP A 23 -4.45 -4.71 13.05
C ASP A 23 -3.29 -3.76 12.71
N ALA A 24 -2.72 -3.87 11.50
CA ALA A 24 -1.69 -2.94 11.02
C ALA A 24 -2.25 -1.59 10.53
N VAL A 25 -3.57 -1.51 10.26
CA VAL A 25 -4.20 -0.30 9.70
C VAL A 25 -4.11 0.91 10.64
N PRO A 26 -4.38 0.80 11.96
CA PRO A 26 -4.18 1.89 12.91
C PRO A 26 -2.74 2.40 12.95
N ASP A 27 -1.75 1.50 12.95
CA ASP A 27 -0.31 1.85 12.98
C ASP A 27 0.13 2.58 11.71
N MET A 28 -0.37 2.14 10.55
CA MET A 28 -0.13 2.84 9.28
C MET A 28 -0.73 4.25 9.31
N ARG A 29 -1.96 4.41 9.84
CA ARG A 29 -2.60 5.74 9.97
C ARG A 29 -1.84 6.64 10.95
N ALA A 30 -1.34 6.10 12.05
CA ALA A 30 -0.53 6.85 13.00
C ALA A 30 0.78 7.34 12.35
N THR A 31 1.46 6.45 11.63
CA THR A 31 2.70 6.77 10.90
C THR A 31 2.44 7.86 9.84
N ALA A 32 1.36 7.75 9.07
CA ALA A 32 0.99 8.75 8.07
C ALA A 32 0.72 10.13 8.68
N LYS A 33 0.02 10.19 9.83
CA LYS A 33 -0.21 11.46 10.56
C LYS A 33 1.11 12.12 10.97
N TRP A 34 2.07 11.34 11.47
CA TRP A 34 3.38 11.86 11.86
C TRP A 34 4.19 12.37 10.68
N ILE A 35 4.16 11.67 9.54
CA ILE A 35 4.83 12.12 8.30
C ILE A 35 4.23 13.45 7.81
N VAL A 36 2.90 13.57 7.80
CA VAL A 36 2.22 14.81 7.42
C VAL A 36 2.55 15.96 8.38
N ALA A 37 2.56 15.70 9.69
CA ALA A 37 2.93 16.69 10.69
C ALA A 37 4.39 17.15 10.54
N ALA A 38 5.33 16.23 10.29
CA ALA A 38 6.73 16.55 10.05
C ALA A 38 6.90 17.37 8.77
N ALA A 39 6.22 17.00 7.68
CA ALA A 39 6.23 17.75 6.42
C ALA A 39 5.66 19.17 6.61
N ALA A 40 4.57 19.32 7.35
CA ALA A 40 3.99 20.62 7.68
C ALA A 40 4.93 21.48 8.54
N ALA A 41 5.63 20.87 9.50
CA ALA A 41 6.61 21.56 10.34
C ALA A 41 7.83 22.05 9.53
N VAL A 42 8.32 21.24 8.58
CA VAL A 42 9.41 21.65 7.67
C VAL A 42 8.92 22.78 6.75
N GLY A 43 7.71 22.67 6.21
CA GLY A 43 7.10 23.72 5.39
C GLY A 43 6.92 25.04 6.15
N SER A 44 6.43 24.99 7.40
CA SER A 44 6.27 26.19 8.22
C SER A 44 7.60 26.82 8.61
N LEU A 45 8.62 26.01 8.89
CA LEU A 45 9.97 26.51 9.17
C LEU A 45 10.57 27.22 7.95
N LEU A 46 10.41 26.66 6.75
CA LEU A 46 10.88 27.26 5.50
C LEU A 46 10.18 28.59 5.20
N VAL A 47 8.86 28.67 5.40
CA VAL A 47 8.09 29.89 5.18
C VAL A 47 8.38 30.94 6.26
N GLY A 48 8.56 30.51 7.51
CA GLY A 48 8.68 31.40 8.67
C GLY A 48 10.09 31.96 8.92
N ALA A 49 11.14 31.17 8.69
CA ALA A 49 12.49 31.55 9.12
C ALA A 49 13.41 32.05 7.99
N ALA A 50 13.23 31.55 6.75
CA ALA A 50 14.17 31.82 5.66
C ALA A 50 13.99 33.19 4.97
N PRO A 51 12.77 33.69 4.68
CA PRO A 51 12.61 34.93 3.90
C PRO A 51 13.02 36.17 4.70
N LEU A 52 12.69 36.23 5.99
CA LEU A 52 12.86 37.44 6.80
C LEU A 52 14.32 37.82 7.05
N THR A 53 15.25 36.87 6.96
CA THR A 53 16.69 37.12 7.16
C THR A 53 17.45 37.32 5.85
N ALA A 54 16.89 36.91 4.72
CA ALA A 54 17.56 36.90 3.42
C ALA A 54 17.21 38.09 2.50
N VAL A 55 16.07 38.77 2.73
CA VAL A 55 15.61 39.89 1.88
C VAL A 55 16.63 41.02 1.75
N GLY A 56 17.49 41.24 2.77
CA GLY A 56 18.55 42.25 2.72
C GLY A 56 19.81 41.86 1.92
N LYS A 57 19.93 40.61 1.44
CA LYS A 57 21.15 40.07 0.79
C LYS A 57 21.01 39.79 -0.70
N ILE A 58 19.81 39.94 -1.26
CA ILE A 58 19.58 39.69 -2.68
C ILE A 58 20.08 40.89 -3.47
N ALA A 59 21.26 40.76 -4.09
CA ALA A 59 21.91 41.85 -4.80
C ALA A 59 21.41 41.99 -6.25
N THR A 60 20.91 40.92 -6.86
CA THR A 60 20.50 40.91 -8.28
C THR A 60 19.16 40.20 -8.51
N ALA A 61 18.47 40.57 -9.61
CA ALA A 61 17.24 39.90 -10.03
C ALA A 61 17.45 38.41 -10.38
N ALA A 62 18.67 38.05 -10.80
CA ALA A 62 19.05 36.66 -11.06
C ALA A 62 19.08 35.83 -9.76
N ASP A 63 19.63 36.38 -8.68
CA ASP A 63 19.65 35.72 -7.37
C ASP A 63 18.23 35.54 -6.81
N ALA A 64 17.36 36.55 -6.98
CA ALA A 64 15.95 36.46 -6.59
C ALA A 64 15.21 35.35 -7.35
N ALA A 65 15.42 35.24 -8.67
CA ALA A 65 14.82 34.20 -9.50
C ALA A 65 15.31 32.80 -9.09
N LEU A 66 16.61 32.66 -8.79
CA LEU A 66 17.23 31.40 -8.39
C LEU A 66 16.76 30.96 -6.99
N ALA A 67 16.62 31.89 -6.05
CA ALA A 67 16.02 31.65 -4.74
C ALA A 67 14.55 31.22 -4.85
N PHE A 68 13.75 31.88 -5.69
CA PHE A 68 12.36 31.51 -5.93
C PHE A 68 12.24 30.12 -6.55
N LEU A 69 13.10 29.78 -7.51
CA LEU A 69 13.13 28.46 -8.13
C LEU A 69 13.52 27.36 -7.11
N GLY A 70 14.51 27.63 -6.25
CA GLY A 70 14.88 26.74 -5.16
C GLY A 70 13.72 26.49 -4.19
N LEU A 71 13.01 27.55 -3.78
CA LEU A 71 11.83 27.45 -2.92
C LEU A 71 10.71 26.65 -3.59
N ALA A 72 10.42 26.91 -4.86
CA ALA A 72 9.40 26.18 -5.62
C ALA A 72 9.71 24.68 -5.68
N LEU A 73 10.97 24.30 -5.93
CA LEU A 73 11.41 22.90 -5.94
C LEU A 73 11.18 22.20 -4.61
N VAL A 74 11.53 22.86 -3.50
CA VAL A 74 11.30 22.30 -2.15
C VAL A 74 9.80 22.11 -1.90
N LEU A 75 8.97 23.11 -2.20
CA LEU A 75 7.52 23.03 -2.02
C LEU A 75 6.88 21.94 -2.89
N SER A 76 7.31 21.80 -4.15
CA SER A 76 6.86 20.71 -5.02
C SER A 76 7.25 19.34 -4.46
N GLY A 77 8.47 19.20 -3.91
CA GLY A 77 8.92 17.96 -3.27
C GLY A 77 8.07 17.58 -2.08
N VAL A 78 7.77 18.55 -1.20
CA VAL A 78 6.88 18.35 -0.05
C VAL A 78 5.46 18.00 -0.49
N GLY A 79 4.92 18.70 -1.50
CA GLY A 79 3.60 18.44 -2.06
C GLY A 79 3.48 17.03 -2.64
N LEU A 80 4.50 16.55 -3.35
CA LEU A 80 4.55 15.17 -3.86
C LEU A 80 4.55 14.15 -2.72
N VAL A 81 5.34 14.36 -1.67
CA VAL A 81 5.33 13.46 -0.50
C VAL A 81 3.94 13.39 0.13
N ILE A 82 3.27 14.53 0.32
CA ILE A 82 1.92 14.58 0.88
C ILE A 82 0.91 13.89 -0.04
N TRP A 83 0.97 14.15 -1.35
CA TRP A 83 0.07 13.54 -2.32
C TRP A 83 0.15 12.00 -2.27
N PHE A 84 1.36 11.45 -2.35
CA PHE A 84 1.55 10.00 -2.31
C PHE A 84 1.26 9.39 -0.94
N ALA A 85 1.50 10.12 0.16
CA ALA A 85 1.05 9.70 1.48
C ALA A 85 -0.48 9.62 1.56
N ALA A 86 -1.19 10.59 0.95
CA ALA A 86 -2.65 10.60 0.88
C ALA A 86 -3.20 9.46 0.01
N GLU A 87 -2.58 9.16 -1.14
CA GLU A 87 -2.94 7.99 -1.94
C GLU A 87 -2.77 6.68 -1.15
N ALA A 88 -1.73 6.56 -0.32
CA ALA A 88 -1.54 5.39 0.52
C ALA A 88 -2.61 5.24 1.63
N LEU A 89 -3.32 6.31 1.98
CA LEU A 89 -4.42 6.30 2.95
C LEU A 89 -5.76 5.89 2.34
N VAL A 90 -5.90 5.89 1.01
CA VAL A 90 -7.13 5.44 0.33
C VAL A 90 -6.99 3.94 0.03
N PRO A 91 -7.63 3.06 0.82
CA PRO A 91 -7.50 1.63 0.60
C PRO A 91 -8.10 1.29 -0.77
N PRO A 92 -7.33 0.67 -1.68
CA PRO A 92 -7.89 0.24 -2.94
C PRO A 92 -8.91 -0.86 -2.68
N VAL A 93 -10.06 -0.77 -3.34
CA VAL A 93 -11.04 -1.86 -3.31
C VAL A 93 -10.50 -3.01 -4.16
N THR A 94 -9.92 -4.01 -3.51
CA THR A 94 -9.38 -5.19 -4.19
C THR A 94 -10.54 -6.09 -4.62
N THR A 95 -10.69 -6.28 -5.92
CA THR A 95 -11.66 -7.22 -6.49
C THR A 95 -10.94 -8.19 -7.42
N LEU A 96 -11.59 -9.30 -7.77
CA LEU A 96 -11.03 -10.20 -8.80
C LEU A 96 -10.89 -9.51 -10.16
N ALA A 97 -11.66 -8.46 -10.46
CA ALA A 97 -11.48 -7.66 -11.68
C ALA A 97 -10.15 -6.88 -11.67
N THR A 98 -9.60 -6.59 -10.48
CA THR A 98 -8.31 -5.92 -10.34
C THR A 98 -7.18 -6.75 -10.95
N LEU A 99 -7.28 -8.10 -11.00
CA LEU A 99 -6.29 -8.96 -11.67
C LEU A 99 -6.07 -8.61 -13.16
N ALA A 100 -7.06 -8.04 -13.84
CA ALA A 100 -6.97 -7.66 -15.24
C ALA A 100 -6.14 -6.39 -15.47
N THR A 101 -5.86 -5.62 -14.41
CA THR A 101 -5.09 -4.38 -14.51
C THR A 101 -3.64 -4.64 -14.94
N PRO A 102 -3.00 -3.72 -15.69
CA PRO A 102 -1.62 -3.88 -16.13
C PRO A 102 -0.63 -3.94 -14.96
N GLU A 103 -0.98 -3.32 -13.82
CA GLU A 103 -0.15 -3.29 -12.62
C GLU A 103 0.08 -4.68 -11.99
N LEU A 104 -0.83 -5.63 -12.25
CA LEU A 104 -0.72 -7.01 -11.79
C LEU A 104 -0.26 -7.97 -12.90
N ALA A 105 0.32 -7.47 -13.98
CA ALA A 105 0.81 -8.32 -15.07
C ALA A 105 1.87 -9.34 -14.62
N GLU A 106 2.80 -8.93 -13.75
CA GLU A 106 3.81 -9.83 -13.18
C GLU A 106 3.17 -10.93 -12.34
N LEU A 107 2.19 -10.56 -11.50
CA LEU A 107 1.44 -11.51 -10.69
C LEU A 107 0.70 -12.52 -11.59
N ARG A 108 0.05 -12.03 -12.65
CA ARG A 108 -0.66 -12.87 -13.63
C ARG A 108 0.28 -13.84 -14.34
N ALA A 109 1.45 -13.36 -14.77
CA ALA A 109 2.48 -14.21 -15.37
C ALA A 109 2.93 -15.31 -14.39
N ARG A 110 3.08 -14.98 -13.11
CA ARG A 110 3.44 -15.95 -12.07
C ARG A 110 2.33 -16.97 -11.82
N MET A 111 1.06 -16.55 -11.79
CA MET A 111 -0.09 -17.44 -11.66
C MET A 111 -0.25 -18.35 -12.88
N ALA A 112 0.05 -17.85 -14.08
CA ALA A 112 0.05 -18.65 -15.29
C ALA A 112 1.13 -19.75 -15.28
N GLY A 113 2.21 -19.55 -14.50
CA GLY A 113 3.26 -20.56 -14.31
C GLY A 113 2.86 -21.72 -13.40
N ASP A 114 1.88 -21.54 -12.50
CA ASP A 114 1.41 -22.59 -11.59
C ASP A 114 -0.11 -22.48 -11.34
N THR A 115 -0.87 -22.63 -12.41
CA THR A 115 -2.32 -22.47 -12.42
C THR A 115 -3.03 -23.36 -11.37
N ARG A 116 -2.55 -24.60 -11.19
CA ARG A 116 -3.17 -25.55 -10.24
C ARG A 116 -3.01 -25.11 -8.79
N ALA A 117 -1.89 -24.49 -8.42
CA ALA A 117 -1.72 -24.00 -7.06
C ALA A 117 -2.69 -22.85 -6.71
N PHE A 118 -3.03 -22.00 -7.69
CA PHE A 118 -3.89 -20.83 -7.47
C PHE A 118 -5.38 -21.11 -7.67
N PHE A 119 -5.76 -21.83 -8.73
CA PHE A 119 -7.16 -22.02 -9.12
C PHE A 119 -7.69 -23.45 -8.84
N GLY A 120 -6.80 -24.37 -8.46
CA GLY A 120 -7.18 -25.75 -8.17
C GLY A 120 -7.79 -26.46 -9.38
N PRO A 121 -8.85 -27.28 -9.19
CA PRO A 121 -9.50 -28.00 -10.29
C PRO A 121 -10.48 -27.13 -11.10
N PHE A 122 -10.65 -25.85 -10.77
CA PHE A 122 -11.77 -25.05 -11.25
C PHE A 122 -11.51 -24.26 -12.53
N GLY A 123 -10.31 -24.35 -13.11
CA GLY A 123 -9.98 -23.76 -14.41
C GLY A 123 -8.60 -23.12 -14.45
N ALA A 124 -8.41 -22.19 -15.39
CA ALA A 124 -7.12 -21.57 -15.65
C ALA A 124 -6.98 -20.14 -15.12
N ASP A 125 -8.10 -19.49 -14.79
CA ASP A 125 -8.11 -18.09 -14.38
C ASP A 125 -9.15 -17.79 -13.29
N ALA A 126 -9.20 -16.51 -12.89
CA ALA A 126 -10.09 -16.03 -11.84
C ALA A 126 -11.57 -16.02 -12.27
N ASP A 127 -11.85 -15.90 -13.58
CA ASP A 127 -13.20 -15.90 -14.11
C ASP A 127 -13.77 -17.31 -14.14
N ASP A 128 -12.97 -18.31 -14.49
CA ASP A 128 -13.29 -19.72 -14.36
C ASP A 128 -13.62 -20.09 -12.91
N LEU A 129 -12.77 -19.68 -11.96
CA LEU A 129 -13.01 -19.93 -10.53
C LEU A 129 -14.30 -19.25 -10.05
N ARG A 130 -14.60 -18.04 -10.53
CA ARG A 130 -15.87 -17.35 -10.25
C ARG A 130 -17.05 -18.10 -10.84
N ALA A 131 -16.95 -18.51 -12.10
CA ALA A 131 -17.98 -19.26 -12.79
C ALA A 131 -18.25 -20.61 -12.10
N ALA A 132 -17.20 -21.31 -11.67
CA ALA A 132 -17.29 -22.56 -10.92
C ALA A 132 -18.01 -22.37 -9.59
N ALA A 133 -17.65 -21.34 -8.81
CA ALA A 133 -18.31 -21.03 -7.54
C ALA A 133 -19.82 -20.77 -7.73
N THR A 134 -20.19 -19.97 -8.74
CA THR A 134 -21.61 -19.70 -9.07
C THR A 134 -22.32 -20.96 -9.55
N ARG A 135 -21.65 -21.80 -10.35
CA ARG A 135 -22.20 -23.06 -10.87
C ARG A 135 -22.51 -24.04 -9.74
N HIS A 136 -21.57 -24.25 -8.81
CA HIS A 136 -21.77 -25.15 -7.66
C HIS A 136 -22.84 -24.63 -6.69
N ALA A 137 -22.93 -23.31 -6.48
CA ALA A 137 -24.01 -22.72 -5.69
C ALA A 137 -25.39 -22.97 -6.32
N ARG A 138 -25.52 -22.79 -7.63
CA ARG A 138 -26.77 -23.08 -8.36
C ARG A 138 -27.12 -24.56 -8.34
N ALA A 139 -26.12 -25.44 -8.55
CA ALA A 139 -26.31 -26.88 -8.51
C ALA A 139 -26.79 -27.34 -7.12
N ALA A 140 -26.18 -26.82 -6.04
CA ALA A 140 -26.61 -27.11 -4.67
C ALA A 140 -28.07 -26.69 -4.42
N ALA A 141 -28.46 -25.49 -4.86
CA ALA A 141 -29.84 -25.01 -4.71
C ALA A 141 -30.85 -25.88 -5.49
N GLN A 142 -30.50 -26.30 -6.71
CA GLN A 142 -31.33 -27.18 -7.52
C GLN A 142 -31.44 -28.59 -6.91
N LEU A 143 -30.32 -29.18 -6.46
CA LEU A 143 -30.30 -30.48 -5.83
C LEU A 143 -31.07 -30.49 -4.50
N ALA A 144 -30.97 -29.42 -3.71
CA ALA A 144 -31.74 -29.26 -2.48
C ALA A 144 -33.24 -29.22 -2.75
N SER A 145 -33.65 -28.49 -3.80
CA SER A 145 -35.04 -28.45 -4.24
C SER A 145 -35.54 -29.83 -4.70
N LEU A 146 -34.76 -30.54 -5.51
CA LEU A 146 -35.12 -31.90 -5.97
C LEU A 146 -35.21 -32.90 -4.80
N ALA A 147 -34.24 -32.90 -3.90
CA ALA A 147 -34.21 -33.78 -2.73
C ALA A 147 -35.40 -33.57 -1.79
N ALA A 148 -35.91 -32.33 -1.69
CA ALA A 148 -37.08 -32.01 -0.88
C ALA A 148 -38.41 -32.57 -1.45
N HIS A 149 -38.49 -32.79 -2.77
CA HIS A 149 -39.70 -33.27 -3.44
C HIS A 149 -39.65 -34.78 -3.77
N GLU A 150 -38.48 -35.40 -3.69
CA GLU A 150 -38.29 -36.82 -3.99
C GLU A 150 -38.83 -37.73 -2.87
N ARG A 151 -39.59 -38.76 -3.27
CA ARG A 151 -40.22 -39.72 -2.33
C ARG A 151 -39.47 -41.05 -2.28
N LYS A 152 -38.72 -41.40 -3.32
CA LYS A 152 -37.96 -42.65 -3.37
C LYS A 152 -36.68 -42.53 -2.55
N ALA A 153 -36.51 -43.42 -1.57
CA ALA A 153 -35.38 -43.39 -0.64
C ALA A 153 -34.02 -43.48 -1.35
N ASP A 154 -33.87 -44.37 -2.33
CA ASP A 154 -32.59 -44.58 -3.04
C ASP A 154 -32.17 -43.36 -3.87
N VAL A 155 -33.15 -42.74 -4.55
CA VAL A 155 -32.94 -41.51 -5.34
C VAL A 155 -32.60 -40.35 -4.41
N LYS A 156 -33.33 -40.24 -3.29
CA LYS A 156 -33.08 -39.22 -2.28
C LYS A 156 -31.67 -39.31 -1.70
N ALA A 157 -31.20 -40.51 -1.36
CA ALA A 157 -29.83 -40.73 -0.86
C ALA A 157 -28.76 -40.30 -1.89
N THR A 158 -29.00 -40.57 -3.17
CA THR A 158 -28.10 -40.16 -4.26
C THR A 158 -28.08 -38.63 -4.44
N LEU A 159 -29.23 -37.98 -4.33
CA LEU A 159 -29.35 -36.51 -4.37
C LEU A 159 -28.66 -35.85 -3.17
N GLU A 160 -28.81 -36.41 -1.98
CA GLU A 160 -28.15 -35.92 -0.75
C GLU A 160 -26.63 -36.03 -0.84
N LEU A 161 -26.10 -37.14 -1.38
CA LEU A 161 -24.67 -37.27 -1.65
C LEU A 161 -24.18 -36.22 -2.65
N SER A 162 -24.88 -36.06 -3.77
CA SER A 162 -24.54 -35.06 -4.81
C SER A 162 -24.60 -33.63 -4.27
N LEU A 163 -25.54 -33.35 -3.36
CA LEU A 163 -25.67 -32.07 -2.68
C LEU A 163 -24.48 -31.81 -1.75
N ALA A 164 -24.04 -32.83 -0.99
CA ALA A 164 -22.86 -32.74 -0.15
C ALA A 164 -21.60 -32.42 -0.98
N ASP A 165 -21.43 -33.09 -2.13
CA ASP A 165 -20.34 -32.81 -3.07
C ASP A 165 -20.42 -31.39 -3.66
N ALA A 166 -21.62 -30.93 -4.02
CA ALA A 166 -21.82 -29.56 -4.51
C ALA A 166 -21.46 -28.51 -3.46
N HIS A 167 -21.83 -28.73 -2.19
CA HIS A 167 -21.45 -27.87 -1.07
C HIS A 167 -19.94 -27.88 -0.81
N ALA A 168 -19.31 -29.05 -0.81
CA ALA A 168 -17.86 -29.18 -0.62
C ALA A 168 -17.09 -28.43 -1.72
N ASN A 169 -17.50 -28.60 -2.98
CA ASN A 169 -16.89 -27.90 -4.12
C ASN A 169 -17.12 -26.38 -4.05
N HIS A 170 -18.32 -25.94 -3.66
CA HIS A 170 -18.60 -24.51 -3.47
C HIS A 170 -17.73 -23.90 -2.37
N ALA A 171 -17.60 -24.58 -1.22
CA ALA A 171 -16.76 -24.13 -0.11
C ALA A 171 -15.28 -24.03 -0.52
N LEU A 172 -14.78 -25.03 -1.26
CA LEU A 172 -13.41 -25.04 -1.79
C LEU A 172 -13.19 -23.87 -2.77
N ALA A 173 -14.10 -23.66 -3.71
CA ALA A 173 -14.01 -22.54 -4.66
C ALA A 173 -14.00 -21.18 -3.95
N GLN A 174 -14.85 -20.98 -2.93
CA GLN A 174 -14.83 -19.76 -2.13
C GLN A 174 -13.54 -19.58 -1.32
N GLN A 175 -12.98 -20.67 -0.77
CA GLN A 175 -11.72 -20.61 -0.05
C GLN A 175 -10.57 -20.19 -0.98
N LEU A 176 -10.51 -20.74 -2.19
CA LEU A 176 -9.53 -20.34 -3.20
C LEU A 176 -9.70 -18.88 -3.61
N GLN A 177 -10.95 -18.40 -3.79
CA GLN A 177 -11.20 -16.98 -4.08
C GLN A 177 -10.71 -16.06 -2.96
N ARG A 178 -10.97 -16.39 -1.69
CA ARG A 178 -10.50 -15.60 -0.54
C ARG A 178 -8.98 -15.55 -0.49
N ARG A 179 -8.31 -16.70 -0.63
CA ARG A 179 -6.84 -16.77 -0.70
C ARG A 179 -6.27 -15.95 -1.86
N LEU A 180 -6.92 -16.00 -3.02
CA LEU A 180 -6.51 -15.22 -4.19
C LEU A 180 -6.64 -13.72 -3.91
N LEU A 181 -7.74 -13.28 -3.31
CA LEU A 181 -7.93 -11.88 -2.92
C LEU A 181 -6.92 -11.41 -1.89
N GLU A 182 -6.62 -12.23 -0.88
CA GLU A 182 -5.54 -11.96 0.09
C GLU A 182 -4.20 -11.80 -0.61
N PHE A 183 -3.87 -12.69 -1.54
CA PHE A 183 -2.60 -12.63 -2.28
C PHE A 183 -2.51 -11.40 -3.18
N VAL A 184 -3.60 -11.08 -3.89
CA VAL A 184 -3.70 -9.87 -4.73
C VAL A 184 -3.54 -8.62 -3.86
N HIS A 185 -4.18 -8.59 -2.69
CA HIS A 185 -4.10 -7.47 -1.77
C HIS A 185 -2.66 -7.24 -1.28
N VAL A 186 -1.97 -8.31 -0.86
CA VAL A 186 -0.56 -8.25 -0.45
C VAL A 186 0.33 -7.77 -1.60
N TRP A 187 0.10 -8.26 -2.82
CA TRP A 187 0.86 -7.83 -4.00
C TRP A 187 0.63 -6.35 -4.32
N GLN A 188 -0.61 -5.89 -4.22
CA GLN A 188 -0.98 -4.50 -4.44
C GLN A 188 -0.31 -3.57 -3.41
N ILE A 189 -0.26 -3.97 -2.14
CA ILE A 189 0.49 -3.26 -1.09
C ILE A 189 1.98 -3.23 -1.42
N ARG A 190 2.57 -4.34 -1.87
CA ARG A 190 3.99 -4.39 -2.22
C ARG A 190 4.33 -3.42 -3.36
N GLU A 191 3.50 -3.38 -4.38
CA GLU A 191 3.73 -2.51 -5.55
C GLU A 191 3.50 -1.03 -5.21
N SER A 192 2.48 -0.73 -4.41
CA SER A 192 2.25 0.64 -3.92
C SER A 192 3.43 1.12 -3.05
N LEU A 193 3.97 0.27 -2.18
CA LEU A 193 5.17 0.58 -1.39
C LEU A 193 6.41 0.79 -2.26
N ARG A 194 6.58 0.01 -3.34
CA ARG A 194 7.69 0.19 -4.28
C ARG A 194 7.62 1.54 -4.98
N ARG A 195 6.43 1.92 -5.48
CA ARG A 195 6.20 3.25 -6.08
C ARG A 195 6.40 4.36 -5.06
N ALA A 196 5.81 4.24 -3.88
CA ALA A 196 5.96 5.20 -2.80
C ALA A 196 7.44 5.43 -2.46
N ARG A 197 8.24 4.36 -2.33
CA ARG A 197 9.68 4.47 -2.08
C ARG A 197 10.42 5.23 -3.18
N LEU A 198 10.13 4.93 -4.45
CA LEU A 198 10.75 5.64 -5.58
C LEU A 198 10.40 7.13 -5.58
N VAL A 199 9.13 7.46 -5.34
CA VAL A 199 8.66 8.84 -5.24
C VAL A 199 9.31 9.53 -4.05
N THR A 200 9.36 8.91 -2.87
CA THR A 200 9.99 9.51 -1.68
C THR A 200 11.45 9.82 -1.93
N VAL A 201 12.19 8.91 -2.58
CA VAL A 201 13.59 9.16 -2.97
C VAL A 201 13.67 10.33 -3.96
N GLY A 202 12.81 10.35 -4.99
CA GLY A 202 12.76 11.46 -5.95
C GLY A 202 12.44 12.81 -5.30
N ALA A 203 11.48 12.83 -4.37
CA ALA A 203 11.12 14.03 -3.63
C ALA A 203 12.25 14.50 -2.71
N MET A 204 12.97 13.60 -2.04
CA MET A 204 14.14 13.95 -1.23
C MET A 204 15.25 14.57 -2.08
N VAL A 205 15.50 14.04 -3.27
CA VAL A 205 16.45 14.62 -4.23
C VAL A 205 16.01 16.03 -4.65
N LEU A 206 14.72 16.21 -4.95
CA LEU A 206 14.16 17.51 -5.33
C LEU A 206 14.30 18.55 -4.22
N ILE A 207 14.01 18.16 -2.97
CA ILE A 207 14.15 19.01 -1.79
C ILE A 207 15.62 19.39 -1.58
N ALA A 208 16.55 18.43 -1.67
CA ALA A 208 17.98 18.70 -1.52
C ALA A 208 18.50 19.66 -2.59
N LEU A 209 18.12 19.45 -3.86
CA LEU A 209 18.46 20.36 -4.96
C LEU A 209 17.89 21.76 -4.74
N GLY A 210 16.62 21.87 -4.36
CA GLY A 210 15.98 23.15 -4.07
C GLY A 210 16.65 23.89 -2.92
N ALA A 211 17.02 23.18 -1.86
CA ALA A 211 17.75 23.74 -0.73
C ALA A 211 19.15 24.24 -1.12
N VAL A 212 19.90 23.45 -1.91
CA VAL A 212 21.23 23.85 -2.40
C VAL A 212 21.13 25.09 -3.29
N LEU A 213 20.16 25.14 -4.21
CA LEU A 213 19.92 26.31 -5.07
C LEU A 213 19.57 27.55 -4.25
N PHE A 214 18.69 27.41 -3.25
CA PHE A 214 18.33 28.51 -2.37
C PHE A 214 19.53 29.02 -1.56
N LEU A 215 20.36 28.13 -1.03
CA LEU A 215 21.56 28.49 -0.28
C LEU A 215 22.60 29.19 -1.16
N LEU A 216 22.80 28.71 -2.39
CA LEU A 216 23.71 29.36 -3.35
C LEU A 216 23.24 30.77 -3.71
N ALA A 217 21.94 30.97 -3.91
CA ALA A 217 21.36 32.28 -4.20
C ALA A 217 21.44 33.28 -3.03
N THR A 218 21.56 32.77 -1.79
CA THR A 218 21.54 33.59 -0.56
C THR A 218 22.90 33.67 0.14
N ALA A 219 23.91 32.99 -0.38
CA ALA A 219 25.27 33.03 0.15
C ALA A 219 25.90 34.42 -0.03
N PRO A 220 26.60 34.96 0.99
CA PRO A 220 27.32 36.23 0.83
C PRO A 220 28.45 36.08 -0.20
N PRO A 221 28.74 37.11 -1.01
CA PRO A 221 29.86 37.07 -1.95
C PRO A 221 31.17 36.86 -1.16
N THR A 222 31.97 35.89 -1.60
CA THR A 222 33.19 35.40 -0.93
C THR A 222 34.36 36.41 -0.83
N GLY A 223 34.10 37.71 -0.96
CA GLY A 223 35.11 38.78 -1.06
C GLY A 223 34.91 39.96 -0.12
N ALA A 224 34.06 39.87 0.91
CA ALA A 224 33.96 40.95 1.90
C ALA A 224 35.27 41.04 2.71
N ALA A 225 36.15 41.93 2.26
CA ALA A 225 37.47 42.19 2.82
C ALA A 225 37.42 42.35 4.34
N ARG A 226 38.33 41.65 5.03
CA ARG A 226 38.61 41.82 6.46
C ARG A 226 38.84 43.32 6.72
N PRO A 227 38.08 43.98 7.61
CA PRO A 227 38.31 45.39 7.91
C PRO A 227 39.75 45.54 8.42
N ALA A 228 40.51 46.44 7.79
CA ALA A 228 41.90 46.69 8.13
C ALA A 228 42.03 47.05 9.62
N PRO A 229 43.06 46.57 10.33
CA PRO A 229 43.26 46.93 11.73
C PRO A 229 43.45 48.44 11.84
N SER A 230 42.65 49.08 12.71
CA SER A 230 42.71 50.52 12.97
C SER A 230 44.15 50.95 13.30
N PRO A 231 44.67 52.03 12.69
CA PRO A 231 46.02 52.51 12.99
C PRO A 231 46.07 52.94 14.46
N SER A 232 46.91 52.25 15.24
CA SER A 232 47.22 52.62 16.62
C SER A 232 47.81 54.04 16.61
N ALA A 233 47.12 54.97 17.25
CA ALA A 233 47.58 56.35 17.40
C ALA A 233 48.92 56.36 18.16
N SER A 234 50.01 56.65 17.44
CA SER A 234 51.32 56.88 18.02
C SER A 234 51.28 58.17 18.85
N VAL A 235 51.24 58.01 20.17
CA VAL A 235 51.47 59.07 21.15
C VAL A 235 52.89 59.60 20.92
N ARG A 236 53.02 60.86 20.50
CA ARG A 236 54.29 61.59 20.52
C ARG A 236 54.48 62.22 21.89
N SER A 237 55.52 61.79 22.59
CA SER A 237 56.17 62.49 23.70
C SER A 237 57.13 63.54 23.18
#